data_AF-A0A928UXK5-F1
#
_entry.id   AF-A0A928UXK5-F1
#
_cell.length_a   1.000
_cell.length_b   1.000
_cell.length_c   1.000
_cell.angle_alpha   90.00
_cell.angle_beta   90.00
_cell.angle_gamma   90.00
#
_symmetry.space_group_name_H-M   'P 1'
#
loop_
_entity.id
_entity.type
_entity.pdbx_description
1 polymer ?
#
loop_
_entity_poly.entity_id
_entity_poly.type
_entity_poly.pdbx_seq_one_letter_code
_entity_poly.pdbx_strand_id
1 'polypeptide(L)'
;MKRILALLPLLILCFSHSFAQEEYVHYEPTEADYAYRELRAKPSIPPYGLDKVKGLIKKVTFAPSDEGDAGISALSASQYDGLSLREKFTYTMIHPEAYSQNCAIFIYSKDEHKLIYSYLISWMDETTWSERQVNFLRDNRDSVMQIIQESVNRSKRMGVNYKDAVVEINAWEMIPYLINYYKTNKQDVDVLTTLLLLMKQGEYAPFLQSASYSKLYGSDYNYERYINLNQANEELIVQRAMGYYGDKIANK
;
A
#
# COMPACT_ATOMS: atom_id res chain seq x y z
N MET A 1 43.25 21.14 -71.15
CA MET A 1 42.53 19.85 -71.34
C MET A 1 41.63 19.68 -70.12
N LYS A 2 40.29 19.89 -70.21
CA LYS A 2 39.24 18.84 -70.32
C LYS A 2 39.59 17.62 -69.43
N ARG A 3 38.82 17.20 -68.41
CA ARG A 3 37.36 16.94 -68.38
C ARG A 3 36.76 16.94 -66.96
N ILE A 4 35.46 17.22 -66.94
CA ILE A 4 34.43 17.00 -65.91
C ILE A 4 34.17 15.48 -65.73
N LEU A 5 33.76 15.06 -64.52
CA LEU A 5 32.72 14.05 -64.13
C LEU A 5 33.07 13.52 -62.71
N ALA A 6 32.36 13.87 -61.63
CA ALA A 6 31.06 13.36 -61.17
C ALA A 6 31.02 11.83 -60.93
N LEU A 7 30.89 11.41 -59.65
CA LEU A 7 29.89 10.45 -59.12
C LEU A 7 30.28 9.92 -57.72
N LEU A 8 29.57 10.39 -56.69
CA LEU A 8 29.07 9.58 -55.55
C LEU A 8 28.17 8.47 -56.15
N PRO A 9 28.01 7.25 -55.59
CA PRO A 9 27.77 7.02 -54.15
C PRO A 9 28.37 5.70 -53.58
N LEU A 10 28.69 5.61 -52.29
CA LEU A 10 28.71 4.30 -51.62
C LEU A 10 28.57 4.42 -50.09
N LEU A 11 27.60 3.67 -49.57
CA LEU A 11 27.44 3.20 -48.19
C LEU A 11 26.99 4.23 -47.13
N ILE A 12 25.71 4.59 -47.24
CA ILE A 12 24.87 4.70 -46.04
C ILE A 12 24.73 3.27 -45.49
N LEU A 13 25.62 2.90 -44.58
CA LEU A 13 25.35 1.80 -43.65
C LEU A 13 24.25 2.30 -42.71
N CYS A 14 23.00 2.00 -43.09
CA CYS A 14 21.87 2.02 -42.19
C CYS A 14 22.24 1.13 -41.00
N PHE A 15 22.66 1.75 -39.90
CA PHE A 15 22.60 1.14 -38.58
C PHE A 15 21.14 0.97 -38.24
N SER A 16 20.56 -0.12 -38.73
CA SER A 16 19.36 -0.74 -38.20
C SER A 16 19.66 -1.09 -36.75
N HIS A 17 19.51 -0.12 -35.85
CA HIS A 17 19.26 -0.42 -34.45
C HIS A 17 17.88 -1.08 -34.44
N SER A 18 17.86 -2.39 -34.69
CA SER A 18 16.75 -3.21 -34.27
C SER A 18 16.60 -2.93 -32.78
N PHE A 19 15.53 -2.22 -32.43
CA PHE A 19 14.99 -2.27 -31.10
C PHE A 19 14.70 -3.74 -30.84
N ALA A 20 15.62 -4.43 -30.16
CA ALA A 20 15.27 -5.64 -29.45
C ALA A 20 14.17 -5.20 -28.49
N GLN A 21 12.92 -5.56 -28.80
CA GLN A 21 11.89 -5.60 -27.76
C GLN A 21 12.49 -6.51 -26.69
N GLU A 22 12.75 -5.96 -25.51
CA GLU A 22 13.05 -6.78 -24.34
C GLU A 22 11.90 -7.79 -24.27
N GLU A 23 12.23 -9.05 -24.52
CA GLU A 23 11.32 -10.16 -24.32
C GLU A 23 10.97 -10.11 -22.83
N TYR A 24 9.80 -9.55 -22.51
CA TYR A 24 9.24 -9.61 -21.17
C TYR A 24 9.17 -11.09 -20.83
N VAL A 25 10.15 -11.56 -20.07
CA VAL A 25 10.16 -12.94 -19.59
C VAL A 25 8.93 -13.06 -18.70
N HIS A 26 7.87 -13.65 -19.25
CA HIS A 26 6.65 -13.90 -18.51
C HIS A 26 6.99 -14.85 -17.38
N TYR A 27 7.03 -14.31 -16.16
CA TYR A 27 7.26 -15.10 -14.97
C TYR A 27 5.94 -15.79 -14.59
N GLU A 28 5.94 -17.12 -14.64
CA GLU A 28 4.84 -17.93 -14.11
C GLU A 28 4.95 -18.00 -12.57
N PRO A 29 3.97 -17.47 -11.82
CA PRO A 29 4.03 -17.45 -10.37
C PRO A 29 3.93 -18.86 -9.78
N THR A 30 4.67 -19.12 -8.72
CA THR A 30 4.56 -20.38 -7.98
C THR A 30 3.36 -20.35 -7.03
N GLU A 31 2.96 -21.51 -6.50
CA GLU A 31 1.94 -21.60 -5.45
C GLU A 31 2.28 -20.74 -4.22
N ALA A 32 3.57 -20.64 -3.87
CA ALA A 32 4.02 -19.80 -2.77
C ALA A 32 3.81 -18.30 -3.06
N ASP A 33 3.97 -17.86 -4.31
CA ASP A 33 3.72 -16.46 -4.70
C ASP A 33 2.23 -16.14 -4.65
N TYR A 34 1.37 -17.05 -5.13
CA TYR A 34 -0.08 -16.91 -4.99
C TYR A 34 -0.52 -16.84 -3.53
N ALA A 35 -0.07 -17.79 -2.69
CA ALA A 35 -0.45 -17.85 -1.28
C ALA A 35 -0.01 -16.61 -0.51
N TYR A 36 1.19 -16.10 -0.82
CA TYR A 36 1.70 -14.89 -0.18
C TYR A 36 0.99 -13.63 -0.68
N ARG A 37 0.68 -13.52 -1.98
CA ARG A 37 -0.11 -12.40 -2.49
C ARG A 37 -1.51 -12.37 -1.87
N GLU A 38 -2.18 -13.52 -1.71
CA GLU A 38 -3.46 -13.59 -0.99
C GLU A 38 -3.31 -13.14 0.47
N LEU A 39 -2.26 -13.58 1.16
CA LEU A 39 -1.99 -13.18 2.54
C LEU A 39 -1.90 -11.65 2.68
N ARG A 40 -1.15 -11.01 1.76
CA ARG A 40 -0.92 -9.56 1.70
C ARG A 40 -2.17 -8.78 1.35
N ALA A 41 -2.92 -9.22 0.35
CA ALA A 41 -4.13 -8.51 -0.12
C ALA A 41 -5.31 -8.61 0.86
N LYS A 42 -5.29 -9.59 1.77
CA LYS A 42 -6.48 -9.92 2.57
C LYS A 42 -6.76 -8.89 3.68
N PRO A 43 -7.91 -8.20 3.66
CA PRO A 43 -8.30 -7.30 4.73
C PRO A 43 -8.73 -8.05 6.00
N SER A 44 -8.68 -7.37 7.14
CA SER A 44 -9.31 -7.80 8.39
C SER A 44 -10.76 -7.32 8.44
N ILE A 45 -11.66 -8.11 9.01
CA ILE A 45 -13.07 -7.71 9.22
C ILE A 45 -13.26 -7.36 10.70
N PRO A 46 -13.45 -6.08 11.07
CA PRO A 46 -13.80 -5.72 12.44
C PRO A 46 -15.19 -6.29 12.81
N PRO A 47 -15.40 -6.78 14.04
CA PRO A 47 -16.65 -7.41 14.44
C PRO A 47 -17.70 -6.40 14.94
N TYR A 48 -17.34 -5.12 15.09
CA TYR A 48 -18.13 -4.17 15.87
C TYR A 48 -19.39 -3.73 15.09
N GLY A 49 -20.55 -4.19 15.54
CA GLY A 49 -21.83 -3.97 14.85
C GLY A 49 -21.87 -4.56 13.43
N LEU A 50 -21.11 -5.61 13.17
CA LEU A 50 -20.88 -6.15 11.82
C LEU A 50 -22.18 -6.50 11.08
N ASP A 51 -23.15 -7.13 11.74
CA ASP A 51 -24.42 -7.52 11.10
C ASP A 51 -25.25 -6.30 10.68
N LYS A 52 -25.29 -5.26 11.54
CA LYS A 52 -25.93 -3.99 11.23
C LYS A 52 -25.24 -3.32 10.05
N VAL A 53 -23.91 -3.21 10.09
CA VAL A 53 -23.11 -2.57 9.03
C VAL A 53 -23.28 -3.30 7.70
N LYS A 54 -23.16 -4.63 7.67
CA LYS A 54 -23.42 -5.43 6.47
C LYS A 54 -24.86 -5.28 5.97
N GLY A 55 -25.83 -5.20 6.88
CA GLY A 55 -27.23 -4.97 6.55
C GLY A 55 -27.48 -3.60 5.91
N LEU A 56 -26.72 -2.58 6.29
CA LEU A 56 -26.75 -1.25 5.69
C LEU A 56 -26.04 -1.24 4.33
N ILE A 57 -24.84 -1.82 4.23
CA ILE A 57 -24.07 -1.92 2.97
C ILE A 57 -24.88 -2.62 1.87
N LYS A 58 -25.59 -3.70 2.19
CA LYS A 58 -26.45 -4.43 1.23
C LYS A 58 -27.55 -3.56 0.59
N LYS A 59 -27.90 -2.43 1.21
CA LYS A 59 -28.92 -1.50 0.72
C LYS A 59 -28.33 -0.33 -0.05
N VAL A 60 -26.99 -0.20 -0.07
CA VAL A 60 -26.30 0.83 -0.84
C VAL A 60 -26.47 0.51 -2.32
N THR A 61 -26.97 1.48 -3.06
CA THR A 61 -27.09 1.41 -4.52
C THR A 61 -26.02 2.30 -5.13
N PHE A 62 -25.44 1.85 -6.24
CA PHE A 62 -24.55 2.70 -7.04
C PHE A 62 -25.33 3.89 -7.57
N ALA A 63 -24.86 5.09 -7.26
CA ALA A 63 -25.33 6.33 -7.87
C ALA A 63 -24.26 6.84 -8.84
N PRO A 64 -24.52 6.96 -10.15
CA PRO A 64 -23.56 7.57 -11.06
C PRO A 64 -23.27 9.01 -10.60
N SER A 65 -22.02 9.45 -10.69
CA SER A 65 -21.70 10.86 -10.47
C SER A 65 -21.95 11.66 -11.74
N ASP A 66 -22.21 12.95 -11.59
CA ASP A 66 -22.38 13.87 -12.72
C ASP A 66 -21.05 14.08 -13.50
N GLU A 67 -19.91 13.57 -12.98
CA GLU A 67 -18.56 13.74 -13.54
C GLU A 67 -17.97 12.46 -14.17
N GLY A 68 -18.81 11.50 -14.60
CA GLY A 68 -18.40 10.35 -15.42
C GLY A 68 -18.74 8.98 -14.83
N ASP A 69 -18.02 7.93 -15.23
CA ASP A 69 -18.27 6.54 -14.81
C ASP A 69 -17.94 6.26 -13.32
N ALA A 70 -17.46 7.28 -12.60
CA ALA A 70 -17.14 7.22 -11.17
C ALA A 70 -18.41 7.37 -10.31
N GLY A 71 -19.19 6.32 -10.13
CA GLY A 71 -20.32 6.38 -9.22
C GLY A 71 -19.93 6.22 -7.75
N ILE A 72 -20.83 6.68 -6.88
CA ILE A 72 -20.70 6.60 -5.42
C ILE A 72 -21.52 5.40 -4.93
N SER A 73 -20.87 4.52 -4.18
CA SER A 73 -21.52 3.45 -3.42
C SER A 73 -21.32 3.76 -1.95
N ALA A 74 -22.19 4.58 -1.35
CA ALA A 74 -22.01 5.07 0.01
C ALA A 74 -23.32 5.06 0.81
N LEU A 75 -23.24 4.95 2.14
CA LEU A 75 -24.39 5.20 3.02
C LEU A 75 -24.86 6.66 2.92
N SER A 76 -26.16 6.90 3.12
CA SER A 76 -26.64 8.28 3.27
C SER A 76 -25.97 8.95 4.47
N ALA A 77 -25.87 10.28 4.46
CA ALA A 77 -25.28 11.03 5.58
C ALA A 77 -25.93 10.64 6.92
N SER A 78 -27.26 10.60 6.98
CA SER A 78 -28.01 10.20 8.18
C SER A 78 -27.69 8.77 8.64
N GLN A 79 -27.53 7.81 7.71
CA GLN A 79 -27.16 6.44 8.05
C GLN A 79 -25.73 6.37 8.60
N TYR A 80 -24.79 7.06 7.96
CA TYR A 80 -23.40 7.12 8.38
C TYR A 80 -23.26 7.78 9.76
N ASP A 81 -23.92 8.91 9.97
CA ASP A 81 -23.88 9.65 11.24
C ASP A 81 -24.56 8.89 12.39
N GLY A 82 -25.54 8.05 12.09
CA GLY A 82 -26.18 7.15 13.06
C GLY A 82 -25.34 5.93 13.47
N LEU A 83 -24.15 5.73 12.89
CA LEU A 83 -23.20 4.71 13.33
C LEU A 83 -22.42 5.20 14.56
N SER A 84 -22.27 4.33 15.55
CA SER A 84 -21.29 4.55 16.64
C SER A 84 -19.86 4.59 16.11
N LEU A 85 -18.92 5.12 16.88
CA LEU A 85 -17.49 5.17 16.49
C LEU A 85 -16.95 3.80 16.04
N ARG A 86 -17.26 2.72 16.77
CA ARG A 86 -16.79 1.37 16.43
C ARG A 86 -17.48 0.81 15.19
N GLU A 87 -18.75 1.14 14.98
CA GLU A 87 -19.48 0.77 13.76
C GLU A 87 -18.97 1.56 12.53
N LYS A 88 -18.66 2.85 12.69
CA LYS A 88 -18.00 3.66 11.64
C LYS A 88 -16.65 3.06 11.28
N PHE A 89 -15.85 2.65 12.27
CA PHE A 89 -14.61 1.92 12.01
C PHE A 89 -14.85 0.63 11.24
N THR A 90 -15.80 -0.22 11.66
CA THR A 90 -16.15 -1.44 10.92
C THR A 90 -16.53 -1.15 9.48
N TYR A 91 -17.39 -0.16 9.26
CA TYR A 91 -17.85 0.24 7.94
C TYR A 91 -16.70 0.75 7.06
N THR A 92 -15.86 1.66 7.55
CA THR A 92 -14.70 2.17 6.82
C THR A 92 -13.72 1.06 6.42
N MET A 93 -13.53 0.05 7.28
CA MET A 93 -12.61 -1.05 7.01
C MET A 93 -13.11 -2.08 5.98
N ILE A 94 -14.41 -2.10 5.67
CA ILE A 94 -15.00 -3.14 4.79
C ILE A 94 -15.77 -2.58 3.59
N HIS A 95 -15.93 -1.26 3.50
CA HIS A 95 -16.72 -0.60 2.46
C HIS A 95 -16.11 0.76 2.09
N PRO A 96 -15.13 0.81 1.17
CA PRO A 96 -14.68 2.06 0.57
C PRO A 96 -15.81 2.67 -0.27
N GLU A 97 -15.88 3.99 -0.32
CA GLU A 97 -17.04 4.71 -0.86
C GLU A 97 -16.80 5.42 -2.19
N ALA A 98 -15.54 5.71 -2.50
CA ALA A 98 -15.17 6.51 -3.66
C ALA A 98 -14.56 5.62 -4.74
N TYR A 99 -14.94 5.84 -6.00
CA TYR A 99 -14.30 5.20 -7.14
C TYR A 99 -12.95 5.85 -7.44
N SER A 100 -11.95 5.04 -7.79
CA SER A 100 -10.63 5.48 -8.20
C SER A 100 -10.08 4.50 -9.23
N GLN A 101 -9.97 4.94 -10.49
CA GLN A 101 -9.40 4.12 -11.56
C GLN A 101 -7.98 3.71 -11.20
N ASN A 102 -7.74 2.40 -11.13
CA ASN A 102 -6.41 1.85 -10.98
C ASN A 102 -5.93 1.29 -12.33
N CYS A 103 -5.12 2.07 -13.05
CA CYS A 103 -4.58 1.68 -14.35
C CYS A 103 -3.30 0.84 -14.25
N ALA A 104 -2.89 0.43 -13.04
CA ALA A 104 -1.69 -0.38 -12.84
C ALA A 104 -2.03 -1.87 -12.78
N ILE A 105 -1.56 -2.63 -13.77
CA ILE A 105 -1.56 -4.10 -13.72
C ILE A 105 -0.41 -4.52 -12.81
N PHE A 106 -0.74 -5.03 -11.62
CA PHE A 106 0.27 -5.56 -10.69
C PHE A 106 0.72 -6.95 -11.13
N ILE A 107 1.94 -7.04 -11.66
CA ILE A 107 2.51 -8.32 -12.10
C ILE A 107 3.06 -9.06 -10.88
N TYR A 108 2.98 -10.38 -10.90
CA TYR A 108 3.61 -11.21 -9.86
C TYR A 108 5.12 -11.05 -9.89
N SER A 109 5.72 -10.81 -8.72
CA SER A 109 7.17 -10.90 -8.58
C SER A 109 7.55 -12.35 -8.24
N LYS A 110 8.75 -12.75 -8.66
CA LYS A 110 9.32 -14.02 -8.24
C LYS A 110 9.65 -14.00 -6.75
N ASP A 111 9.31 -15.07 -6.04
CA ASP A 111 9.60 -15.25 -4.62
C ASP A 111 9.02 -14.11 -3.75
N GLU A 112 7.76 -13.70 -3.97
CA GLU A 112 7.16 -12.52 -3.31
C GLU A 112 7.30 -12.55 -1.78
N HIS A 113 7.19 -13.75 -1.20
CA HIS A 113 7.34 -14.02 0.24
C HIS A 113 8.74 -13.69 0.80
N LYS A 114 9.72 -13.41 -0.06
CA LYS A 114 11.08 -12.98 0.29
C LYS A 114 11.32 -11.51 -0.02
N LEU A 115 10.28 -10.72 -0.28
CA LEU A 115 10.40 -9.31 -0.67
C LEU A 115 9.73 -8.39 0.35
N ILE A 116 10.43 -7.29 0.66
CA ILE A 116 9.88 -6.15 1.41
C ILE A 116 9.57 -5.07 0.37
N TYR A 117 8.27 -4.84 0.14
CA TYR A 117 7.81 -3.90 -0.88
C TYR A 117 7.89 -2.44 -0.40
N SER A 118 7.94 -1.53 -1.37
CA SER A 118 7.91 -0.08 -1.11
C SER A 118 6.54 0.39 -0.62
N TYR A 119 5.46 -0.26 -1.05
CA TYR A 119 4.07 0.08 -0.68
C TYR A 119 3.27 -1.18 -0.32
N LEU A 120 2.22 -0.98 0.46
CA LEU A 120 1.20 -1.99 0.71
C LEU A 120 0.45 -2.28 -0.60
N ILE A 121 0.03 -3.52 -0.78
CA ILE A 121 -0.79 -3.89 -1.93
C ILE A 121 -2.17 -3.24 -1.80
N SER A 122 -2.73 -2.73 -2.90
CA SER A 122 -4.10 -2.25 -2.87
C SER A 122 -5.06 -3.39 -2.50
N TRP A 123 -5.98 -3.12 -1.59
CA TRP A 123 -7.06 -4.05 -1.17
C TRP A 123 -8.46 -3.51 -1.45
N MET A 124 -8.54 -2.29 -1.96
CA MET A 124 -9.78 -1.59 -2.27
C MET A 124 -10.09 -1.63 -3.77
N ASP A 125 -9.36 -2.43 -4.55
CA ASP A 125 -9.50 -2.54 -6.02
C ASP A 125 -9.54 -1.15 -6.70
N GLU A 126 -10.60 -0.84 -7.46
CA GLU A 126 -10.85 0.46 -8.09
C GLU A 126 -11.65 1.41 -7.18
N THR A 127 -11.55 1.24 -5.86
CA THR A 127 -12.19 2.11 -4.87
C THR A 127 -11.18 2.62 -3.85
N THR A 128 -11.56 3.66 -3.13
CA THR A 128 -10.79 4.27 -2.05
C THR A 128 -11.70 4.79 -0.97
N TRP A 129 -11.12 5.14 0.19
CA TRP A 129 -11.86 5.83 1.23
C TRP A 129 -12.31 7.21 0.73
N SER A 130 -13.57 7.54 0.99
CA SER A 130 -14.06 8.90 0.76
C SER A 130 -13.44 9.88 1.75
N GLU A 131 -13.58 11.17 1.47
CA GLU A 131 -13.14 12.24 2.37
C GLU A 131 -13.73 12.08 3.78
N ARG A 132 -15.01 11.73 3.93
CA ARG A 132 -15.63 11.54 5.25
C ARG A 132 -15.03 10.36 6.02
N GLN A 133 -14.63 9.30 5.31
CA GLN A 133 -13.98 8.14 5.92
C GLN A 133 -12.56 8.48 6.38
N VAL A 134 -11.81 9.20 5.55
CA VAL A 134 -10.46 9.70 5.89
C VAL A 134 -10.52 10.66 7.09
N ASN A 135 -11.46 11.62 7.07
CA ASN A 135 -11.65 12.55 8.18
C ASN A 135 -12.04 11.81 9.46
N PHE A 136 -12.96 10.85 9.39
CA PHE A 136 -13.29 10.00 10.54
C PHE A 136 -12.04 9.32 11.14
N LEU A 137 -11.19 8.72 10.30
CA LEU A 137 -9.98 8.05 10.77
C LEU A 137 -9.02 9.01 11.46
N ARG A 138 -8.78 10.18 10.85
CA ARG A 138 -7.85 11.20 11.37
C ARG A 138 -8.37 11.87 12.64
N ASP A 139 -9.64 12.26 12.66
CA ASP A 139 -10.27 12.93 13.81
C ASP A 139 -10.39 12.01 15.03
N ASN A 140 -10.41 10.69 14.81
CA ASN A 140 -10.52 9.67 15.86
C ASN A 140 -9.25 8.83 16.01
N ARG A 141 -8.09 9.38 15.61
CA ARG A 141 -6.80 8.68 15.50
C ARG A 141 -6.48 7.77 16.69
N ASP A 142 -6.54 8.27 17.91
CA ASP A 142 -6.24 7.49 19.12
C ASP A 142 -7.20 6.31 19.31
N SER A 143 -8.49 6.55 19.07
CA SER A 143 -9.51 5.49 19.15
C SER A 143 -9.32 4.45 18.04
N VAL A 144 -8.95 4.89 16.83
CA VAL A 144 -8.64 3.99 15.70
C VAL A 144 -7.47 3.08 16.04
N MET A 145 -6.37 3.63 16.57
CA MET A 145 -5.21 2.84 17.01
C MET A 145 -5.60 1.78 18.05
N GLN A 146 -6.38 2.17 19.07
CA GLN A 146 -6.84 1.24 20.11
C GLN A 146 -7.75 0.14 19.54
N ILE A 147 -8.67 0.47 18.65
CA ILE A 147 -9.59 -0.50 18.03
C ILE A 147 -8.83 -1.49 17.14
N ILE A 148 -7.83 -1.02 16.40
CA ILE A 148 -6.94 -1.88 15.61
C ILE A 148 -6.20 -2.84 16.53
N GLN A 149 -5.54 -2.34 17.58
CA GLN A 149 -4.82 -3.17 18.55
C GLN A 149 -5.73 -4.23 19.19
N GLU A 150 -6.92 -3.84 19.64
CA GLU A 150 -7.91 -4.77 20.21
C GLU A 150 -8.32 -5.83 19.19
N SER A 151 -8.59 -5.42 17.95
CA SER A 151 -9.00 -6.34 16.89
C SER A 151 -7.89 -7.33 16.53
N VAL A 152 -6.65 -6.87 16.39
CA VAL A 152 -5.49 -7.71 16.07
C VAL A 152 -5.17 -8.63 17.25
N ASN A 153 -5.27 -8.15 18.50
CA ASN A 153 -5.04 -8.99 19.68
C ASN A 153 -6.05 -10.14 19.77
N ARG A 154 -7.30 -9.91 19.35
CA ARG A 154 -8.35 -10.93 19.29
C ARG A 154 -8.16 -11.91 18.14
N SER A 155 -7.96 -11.42 16.91
CA SER A 155 -7.90 -12.26 15.70
C SER A 155 -6.51 -12.87 15.44
N LYS A 156 -5.48 -12.33 16.09
CA LYS A 156 -4.05 -12.56 15.79
C LYS A 156 -3.65 -12.17 14.36
N ARG A 157 -4.47 -11.38 13.66
CA ARG A 157 -4.24 -10.96 12.27
C ARG A 157 -4.41 -9.46 12.11
N MET A 158 -3.41 -8.82 11.50
CA MET A 158 -3.46 -7.45 11.01
C MET A 158 -3.54 -7.43 9.48
N GLY A 159 -4.76 -7.38 8.95
CA GLY A 159 -5.01 -7.25 7.52
C GLY A 159 -4.50 -5.93 6.95
N VAL A 160 -4.36 -5.88 5.63
CA VAL A 160 -3.81 -4.72 4.92
C VAL A 160 -4.62 -3.44 5.14
N ASN A 161 -5.95 -3.51 5.20
CA ASN A 161 -6.79 -2.37 5.56
C ASN A 161 -6.45 -1.72 6.92
N TYR A 162 -6.03 -2.51 7.92
CA TYR A 162 -5.58 -1.95 9.20
C TYR A 162 -4.21 -1.31 9.08
N LYS A 163 -3.31 -1.88 8.28
CA LYS A 163 -1.99 -1.29 8.01
C LYS A 163 -2.13 0.02 7.24
N ASP A 164 -2.98 0.05 6.23
CA ASP A 164 -3.36 1.27 5.50
C ASP A 164 -3.95 2.31 6.44
N ALA A 165 -4.84 1.94 7.36
CA ALA A 165 -5.41 2.89 8.31
C ALA A 165 -4.34 3.47 9.24
N VAL A 166 -3.36 2.67 9.65
CA VAL A 166 -2.21 3.12 10.45
C VAL A 166 -1.34 4.11 9.68
N VAL A 167 -1.10 3.87 8.39
CA VAL A 167 -0.38 4.81 7.52
C VAL A 167 -1.21 6.08 7.30
N GLU A 168 -2.49 5.95 6.96
CA GLU A 168 -3.40 7.08 6.69
C GLU A 168 -3.43 8.09 7.84
N ILE A 169 -3.47 7.62 9.08
CA ILE A 169 -3.48 8.48 10.28
C ILE A 169 -2.06 8.80 10.80
N ASN A 170 -1.00 8.41 10.09
CA ASN A 170 0.40 8.53 10.50
C ASN A 170 0.65 8.05 11.93
N ALA A 171 0.14 6.86 12.28
CA ALA A 171 0.15 6.28 13.64
C ALA A 171 1.54 5.77 14.09
N TRP A 172 2.52 6.68 14.17
CA TRP A 172 3.88 6.36 14.61
C TRP A 172 3.94 5.79 16.04
N GLU A 173 2.99 6.11 16.91
CA GLU A 173 2.89 5.51 18.26
C GLU A 173 2.67 3.99 18.21
N MET A 174 2.18 3.45 17.09
CA MET A 174 2.00 2.02 16.91
C MET A 174 3.29 1.28 16.54
N ILE A 175 4.41 1.97 16.31
CA ILE A 175 5.69 1.33 15.93
C ILE A 175 6.10 0.19 16.88
N PRO A 176 6.14 0.37 18.23
CA PRO A 176 6.48 -0.73 19.12
C PRO A 176 5.51 -1.91 19.03
N TYR A 177 4.21 -1.63 18.85
CA TYR A 177 3.18 -2.65 18.71
C TYR A 177 3.36 -3.46 17.40
N LEU A 178 3.59 -2.76 16.28
CA LEU A 178 3.85 -3.37 14.97
C LEU A 178 5.09 -4.28 15.02
N ILE A 179 6.18 -3.81 15.62
CA ILE A 179 7.40 -4.61 15.77
C ILE A 179 7.14 -5.87 16.59
N ASN A 180 6.40 -5.75 17.70
CA ASN A 180 6.05 -6.90 18.52
C ASN A 180 5.15 -7.90 17.78
N TYR A 181 4.15 -7.40 17.05
CA TYR A 181 3.29 -8.24 16.21
C TYR A 181 4.11 -8.97 15.13
N TYR A 182 5.05 -8.30 14.46
CA TYR A 182 5.90 -8.92 13.44
C TYR A 182 6.79 -10.03 14.02
N LYS A 183 7.33 -9.86 15.24
CA LYS A 183 8.14 -10.88 15.91
C LYS A 183 7.39 -12.21 16.08
N THR A 184 6.07 -12.16 16.28
CA THR A 184 5.22 -13.36 16.40
C THR A 184 4.55 -13.78 15.09
N ASN A 185 4.63 -12.96 14.04
CA ASN A 185 3.97 -13.17 12.74
C ASN A 185 4.94 -12.87 11.59
N LYS A 186 6.08 -13.58 11.56
CA LYS A 186 7.19 -13.31 10.63
C LYS A 186 6.84 -13.43 9.15
N GLN A 187 5.79 -14.19 8.83
CA GLN A 187 5.24 -14.32 7.48
C GLN A 187 4.55 -13.04 6.99
N ASP A 188 4.17 -12.12 7.87
CA ASP A 188 3.51 -10.86 7.53
C ASP A 188 4.55 -9.75 7.31
N VAL A 189 5.30 -9.84 6.21
CA VAL A 189 6.39 -8.91 5.87
C VAL A 189 5.89 -7.48 5.61
N ASP A 190 4.61 -7.31 5.25
CA ASP A 190 4.00 -5.99 5.05
C ASP A 190 3.95 -5.16 6.34
N VAL A 191 4.21 -5.75 7.51
CA VAL A 191 4.48 -4.98 8.72
C VAL A 191 5.75 -4.14 8.58
N LEU A 192 6.81 -4.67 7.96
CA LEU A 192 8.03 -3.91 7.66
C LEU A 192 7.76 -2.80 6.64
N THR A 193 6.95 -3.09 5.62
CA THR A 193 6.45 -2.08 4.67
C THR A 193 5.72 -0.96 5.40
N THR A 194 4.86 -1.29 6.35
CA THR A 194 4.14 -0.30 7.18
C THR A 194 5.10 0.60 7.96
N LEU A 195 6.16 0.02 8.56
CA LEU A 195 7.18 0.79 9.28
C LEU A 195 7.95 1.74 8.34
N LEU A 196 8.31 1.28 7.13
CA LEU A 196 8.94 2.11 6.10
C LEU A 196 8.05 3.30 5.72
N LEU A 197 6.75 3.05 5.50
CA LEU A 197 5.77 4.08 5.14
C LEU A 197 5.58 5.11 6.26
N LEU A 198 5.51 4.67 7.52
CA LEU A 198 5.43 5.59 8.68
C LEU A 198 6.66 6.50 8.77
N MET A 199 7.87 5.97 8.57
CA MET A 199 9.08 6.79 8.55
C MET A 199 9.12 7.74 7.34
N LYS A 200 8.63 7.29 6.17
CA LYS A 200 8.53 8.12 4.96
C LYS A 200 7.59 9.30 5.18
N GLN A 201 6.36 9.03 5.60
CA GLN A 201 5.34 10.05 5.85
C GLN A 201 5.69 10.96 7.02
N GLY A 202 6.41 10.43 8.01
CA GLY A 202 6.98 11.18 9.12
C GLY A 202 8.19 12.05 8.77
N GLU A 203 8.65 12.01 7.52
CA GLU A 203 9.85 12.68 7.02
C GLU A 203 11.11 12.40 7.85
N TYR A 204 11.26 11.16 8.33
CA TYR A 204 12.37 10.80 9.22
C TYR A 204 13.71 10.81 8.46
N ALA A 205 14.51 11.85 8.68
CA ALA A 205 15.73 12.12 7.91
C ALA A 205 16.72 10.94 7.83
N PRO A 206 17.03 10.20 8.91
CA PRO A 206 17.92 9.03 8.83
C PRO A 206 17.41 7.93 7.90
N PHE A 207 16.09 7.83 7.69
CA PHE A 207 15.51 6.94 6.70
C PHE A 207 15.54 7.54 5.29
N LEU A 208 15.10 8.78 5.11
CA LEU A 208 15.06 9.45 3.79
C LEU A 208 16.44 9.52 3.13
N GLN A 209 17.51 9.65 3.92
CA GLN A 209 18.89 9.71 3.43
C GLN A 209 19.54 8.34 3.25
N SER A 210 18.80 7.25 3.50
CA SER A 210 19.35 5.90 3.47
C SER A 210 19.35 5.28 2.07
N ALA A 211 20.29 4.37 1.83
CA ALA A 211 20.32 3.56 0.60
C ALA A 211 19.04 2.72 0.42
N SER A 212 18.38 2.30 1.51
CA SER A 212 17.10 1.59 1.45
C SER A 212 16.01 2.48 0.86
N TYR A 213 15.95 3.75 1.27
CA TYR A 213 14.99 4.71 0.71
C TYR A 213 15.25 4.97 -0.76
N SER A 214 16.50 5.20 -1.18
CA SER A 214 16.84 5.40 -2.59
C SER A 214 16.43 4.22 -3.47
N LYS A 215 16.57 2.97 -3.00
CA LYS A 215 16.15 1.76 -3.73
C LYS A 215 14.64 1.63 -3.86
N LEU A 216 13.90 2.05 -2.83
CA LEU A 216 12.44 1.88 -2.76
C LEU A 216 11.67 3.05 -3.38
N TYR A 217 12.20 4.27 -3.29
CA TYR A 217 11.48 5.52 -3.58
C TYR A 217 12.30 6.55 -4.39
N GLY A 218 13.44 6.16 -4.97
CA GLY A 218 14.27 7.03 -5.83
C GLY A 218 13.60 7.41 -7.16
N SER A 219 14.29 8.18 -8.00
CA SER A 219 13.74 8.79 -9.23
C SER A 219 13.19 7.81 -10.27
N ASP A 220 13.67 6.56 -10.28
CA ASP A 220 13.21 5.50 -11.21
C ASP A 220 12.04 4.70 -10.60
N TYR A 221 11.13 5.38 -9.93
CA TYR A 221 10.07 4.78 -9.13
C TYR A 221 9.06 4.00 -9.96
N ASN A 222 8.72 2.78 -9.50
CA ASN A 222 7.49 2.08 -9.83
C ASN A 222 6.90 1.44 -8.57
N TYR A 223 5.59 1.19 -8.54
CA TYR A 223 4.89 0.61 -7.38
C TYR A 223 5.38 -0.80 -7.00
N GLU A 224 6.17 -1.43 -7.87
CA GLU A 224 6.71 -2.78 -7.71
C GLU A 224 8.13 -2.79 -7.12
N ARG A 225 8.70 -1.64 -6.72
CA ARG A 225 10.02 -1.61 -6.07
C ARG A 225 9.97 -2.37 -4.75
N TYR A 226 11.01 -3.17 -4.51
CA TYR A 226 11.22 -3.94 -3.29
C TYR A 226 12.70 -4.00 -2.90
N ILE A 227 12.97 -4.45 -1.69
CA ILE A 227 14.26 -4.96 -1.25
C ILE A 227 14.10 -6.41 -0.76
N ASN A 228 15.19 -7.18 -0.79
CA ASN A 228 15.15 -8.57 -0.33
C ASN A 228 14.90 -8.63 1.18
N LEU A 229 14.04 -9.55 1.60
CA LEU A 229 13.90 -9.97 2.98
C LEU A 229 15.17 -10.72 3.39
N ASN A 230 15.90 -10.16 4.32
CA ASN A 230 17.03 -10.79 5.00
C ASN A 230 17.20 -10.14 6.37
N GLN A 231 17.95 -10.81 7.26
CA GLN A 231 18.14 -10.35 8.63
C GLN A 231 18.66 -8.91 8.72
N ALA A 232 19.63 -8.53 7.89
CA ALA A 232 20.20 -7.18 7.91
C ALA A 232 19.17 -6.10 7.54
N ASN A 233 18.33 -6.36 6.53
CA ASN A 233 17.25 -5.43 6.16
C ASN A 233 16.15 -5.38 7.23
N GLU A 234 15.77 -6.52 7.82
CA GLU A 234 14.80 -6.54 8.94
C GLU A 234 15.30 -5.72 10.13
N GLU A 235 16.52 -5.98 10.60
CA GLU A 235 17.12 -5.30 11.75
C GLU A 235 17.25 -3.80 11.51
N LEU A 236 17.68 -3.41 10.31
CA LEU A 236 17.85 -2.00 9.96
C LEU A 236 16.52 -1.24 9.91
N ILE A 237 15.46 -1.87 9.40
CA ILE A 237 14.10 -1.29 9.41
C ILE A 237 13.61 -1.13 10.83
N VAL A 238 13.71 -2.18 11.65
CA VAL A 238 13.28 -2.17 13.06
C VAL A 238 14.06 -1.12 13.86
N GLN A 239 15.37 -1.05 13.69
CA GLN A 239 16.24 -0.08 14.36
C GLN A 239 15.85 1.36 13.99
N ARG A 240 15.68 1.66 12.69
CA ARG A 240 15.31 3.00 12.24
C ARG A 240 13.91 3.39 12.69
N ALA A 241 12.95 2.47 12.64
CA ALA A 241 11.59 2.73 13.10
C ALA A 241 11.56 3.04 14.60
N MET A 242 12.31 2.28 15.41
CA MET A 242 12.47 2.60 16.84
C MET A 242 13.18 3.93 17.09
N GLY A 243 14.17 4.27 16.26
CA GLY A 243 14.81 5.60 16.29
C GLY A 243 13.80 6.71 16.00
N TYR A 244 13.00 6.57 14.94
CA TYR A 244 11.92 7.52 14.61
C TYR A 244 10.90 7.67 15.73
N TYR A 245 10.47 6.55 16.33
CA TYR A 245 9.60 6.55 17.51
C TYR A 245 10.23 7.31 18.70
N GLY A 246 11.52 7.08 18.97
CA GLY A 246 12.26 7.78 20.02
C GLY A 246 12.35 9.29 19.77
N ASP A 247 12.67 9.70 18.55
CA ASP A 247 12.73 11.10 18.15
C ASP A 247 11.37 11.79 18.28
N LYS A 248 10.28 11.12 17.91
CA LYS A 248 8.93 11.66 18.08
C LYS A 248 8.52 11.83 19.55
N ILE A 249 8.98 10.96 20.44
CA ILE A 249 8.75 11.12 21.89
C ILE A 249 9.56 12.29 22.44
N ALA A 250 10.84 12.40 22.05
CA ALA A 250 11.72 13.44 22.58
C ALA A 250 11.30 14.86 22.19
N ASN A 251 10.56 15.00 21.08
CA ASN A 251 10.09 16.29 20.55
C ASN A 251 8.58 16.54 20.76
N LYS A 252 7.92 15.76 21.64
CA LYS A 252 6.55 16.03 22.10
C LYS A 252 6.56 16.98 23.29
#